data_AF-A0A3N9UEE7-F1
#
_entry.id   AF-A0A3N9UEE7-F1
#
_cell.length_a   1.000
_cell.length_b   1.000
_cell.length_c   1.000
_cell.angle_alpha   90.00
_cell.angle_beta   90.00
_cell.angle_gamma   90.00
#
_symmetry.space_group_name_H-M   'P 1'
#
loop_
_entity.id
_entity.type
_entity.pdbx_description
1 polymer ?
#
loop_
_entity_poly.entity_id
_entity_poly.type
_entity_poly.pdbx_seq_one_letter_code
_entity_poly.pdbx_strand_id
1 'polypeptide(L)'
;MKKSWLALVFGSALFLAACGGNDEGTNDTDTGTDEGTTTEETASADGEALVQQNCTTCHGGNLEGMGGAPKIADVGSRLSEEEILNVINNGQGGMPPGILKGEEAEAAAAWLATQK
;
A
#
# COMPACT_ATOMS: atom_id res chain seq x y z
N MET A 1 -39.45 46.35 -24.75
CA MET A 1 -38.49 47.45 -24.99
C MET A 1 -37.27 47.23 -24.12
N LYS A 2 -36.13 46.97 -24.76
CA LYS A 2 -34.76 47.05 -24.27
C LYS A 2 -34.54 47.96 -23.05
N LYS A 3 -33.98 47.41 -21.96
CA LYS A 3 -32.74 47.93 -21.38
C LYS A 3 -32.14 46.94 -20.38
N SER A 4 -31.10 46.24 -20.80
CA SER A 4 -30.10 45.65 -19.89
C SER A 4 -29.40 46.76 -19.13
N TRP A 5 -29.12 46.54 -17.84
CA TRP A 5 -28.04 47.22 -17.12
C TRP A 5 -27.22 46.20 -16.33
N LEU A 6 -25.94 46.51 -16.25
CA LEU A 6 -24.77 45.71 -15.87
C LEU A 6 -24.70 45.31 -14.39
N ALA A 7 -24.10 44.13 -14.17
CA ALA A 7 -23.14 43.76 -13.12
C ALA A 7 -23.45 44.07 -11.65
N LEU A 8 -23.38 43.02 -10.80
CA LEU A 8 -22.40 43.00 -9.71
C LEU A 8 -22.24 41.61 -9.09
N VAL A 9 -20.98 41.23 -8.94
CA VAL A 9 -20.44 40.09 -8.20
C VAL A 9 -21.09 39.96 -6.81
N PHE A 10 -21.60 38.78 -6.48
CA PHE A 10 -21.95 38.41 -5.11
C PHE A 10 -21.16 37.15 -4.72
N GLY A 11 -20.10 37.38 -3.95
CA GLY A 11 -19.44 36.34 -3.19
C GLY A 11 -20.17 36.09 -1.86
N SER A 12 -19.93 34.87 -1.36
CA SER A 12 -19.95 34.44 0.05
C SER A 12 -21.28 34.34 0.80
N ALA A 13 -21.66 33.10 1.09
CA ALA A 13 -22.06 32.57 2.41
C ALA A 13 -22.44 31.09 2.19
N LEU A 14 -21.65 30.06 2.55
CA LEU A 14 -21.39 29.56 3.90
C LEU A 14 -22.62 29.68 4.81
N PHE A 15 -23.36 28.58 5.00
CA PHE A 15 -23.37 27.84 6.27
C PHE A 15 -24.41 26.68 6.31
N LEU A 16 -23.88 25.51 6.71
CA LEU A 16 -24.38 24.53 7.71
C LEU A 16 -25.61 23.64 7.48
N ALA A 17 -25.34 22.36 7.79
CA ALA A 17 -26.15 21.42 8.56
C ALA A 17 -27.35 20.78 7.82
N ALA A 18 -27.75 19.54 8.04
CA ALA A 18 -27.26 18.38 8.79
C ALA A 18 -28.27 17.24 8.50
N CYS A 19 -27.82 16.00 8.33
CA CYS A 19 -28.54 14.72 8.52
C CYS A 19 -27.55 13.62 8.07
N GLY A 20 -27.21 12.59 8.83
CA GLY A 20 -28.08 11.77 9.66
C GLY A 20 -28.74 10.71 8.76
N GLY A 21 -28.05 9.59 8.51
CA GLY A 21 -28.56 8.50 7.67
C GLY A 21 -27.70 7.25 7.74
N ASN A 22 -28.28 6.19 8.30
CA ASN A 22 -27.78 4.83 8.39
C ASN A 22 -28.48 3.97 7.32
N ASP A 23 -27.77 2.97 6.81
CA ASP A 23 -28.18 1.79 6.02
C ASP A 23 -28.19 1.79 4.47
N GLU A 24 -27.41 0.82 3.97
CA GLU A 24 -27.65 -0.10 2.85
C GLU A 24 -27.47 0.36 1.39
N GLY A 25 -26.37 -0.17 0.81
CA GLY A 25 -26.40 -0.98 -0.42
C GLY A 25 -26.71 -0.27 -1.74
N THR A 26 -25.69 -0.13 -2.60
CA THR A 26 -25.69 -0.68 -3.97
C THR A 26 -24.41 -0.33 -4.72
N ASN A 27 -24.10 -1.24 -5.64
CA ASN A 27 -22.90 -1.44 -6.42
C ASN A 27 -22.50 -0.32 -7.41
N ASP A 28 -21.22 -0.44 -7.80
CA ASP A 28 -20.62 -0.15 -9.11
C ASP A 28 -20.32 1.30 -9.49
N THR A 29 -19.02 1.59 -9.65
CA THR A 29 -18.37 1.84 -10.96
C THR A 29 -16.89 2.15 -10.66
N ASP A 30 -16.03 1.13 -10.77
CA ASP A 30 -15.09 0.93 -11.88
C ASP A 30 -13.88 1.88 -11.85
N THR A 31 -12.77 1.33 -11.37
CA THR A 31 -11.49 1.51 -12.06
C THR A 31 -10.79 0.16 -11.99
N GLY A 32 -11.12 -0.71 -12.95
CA GLY A 32 -10.36 -1.92 -13.18
C GLY A 32 -8.93 -1.62 -13.64
N THR A 33 -7.97 -2.31 -13.03
CA THR A 33 -7.07 -3.21 -13.78
C THR A 33 -6.61 -4.29 -12.81
N ASP A 34 -7.09 -5.48 -13.14
CA ASP A 34 -6.86 -6.80 -12.57
C ASP A 34 -5.48 -7.31 -13.06
N GLU A 35 -4.64 -7.82 -12.15
CA GLU A 35 -4.00 -9.13 -12.36
C GLU A 35 -3.87 -9.81 -11.00
N GLY A 36 -4.67 -10.86 -10.86
CA GLY A 36 -4.96 -11.50 -9.59
C GLY A 36 -3.78 -12.23 -8.94
N THR A 37 -3.92 -12.37 -7.63
CA THR A 37 -3.76 -13.66 -6.96
C THR A 37 -4.68 -13.62 -5.75
N THR A 38 -5.73 -14.44 -5.80
CA THR A 38 -6.47 -14.88 -4.63
C THR A 38 -5.48 -15.62 -3.72
N THR A 39 -4.83 -14.91 -2.80
CA THR A 39 -4.16 -15.55 -1.67
C THR A 39 -5.13 -15.48 -0.50
N GLU A 40 -5.44 -16.65 0.04
CA GLU A 40 -6.35 -16.88 1.15
C GLU A 40 -6.18 -15.81 2.24
N GLU A 41 -7.29 -15.20 2.65
CA GLU A 41 -7.42 -14.54 3.94
C GLU A 41 -7.21 -15.59 5.03
N THR A 42 -5.95 -15.93 5.29
CA THR A 42 -5.55 -16.35 6.61
C THR A 42 -5.45 -15.06 7.40
N ALA A 43 -6.15 -14.98 8.52
CA ALA A 43 -6.09 -13.85 9.45
C ALA A 43 -4.66 -13.77 10.03
N SER A 44 -3.74 -13.25 9.23
CA SER A 44 -2.30 -13.22 9.41
C SER A 44 -1.85 -11.78 9.32
N ALA A 45 -0.76 -11.45 10.02
CA ALA A 45 -0.21 -10.11 10.09
C ALA A 45 -0.17 -9.44 8.71
N ASP A 46 -0.55 -8.15 8.63
CA ASP A 46 -0.53 -7.40 7.38
C ASP A 46 0.92 -7.29 6.86
N GLY A 47 1.24 -8.11 5.85
CA GLY A 47 2.58 -8.21 5.27
C GLY A 47 3.06 -6.89 4.67
N GLU A 48 2.16 -6.11 4.08
CA GLU A 48 2.49 -4.77 3.57
C GLU A 48 2.90 -3.87 4.73
N ALA A 49 2.07 -3.81 5.78
CA ALA A 49 2.36 -2.97 6.94
C ALA A 49 3.69 -3.34 7.61
N LEU A 50 3.98 -4.64 7.73
CA LEU A 50 5.24 -5.13 8.28
C LEU A 50 6.45 -4.68 7.45
N VAL A 51 6.36 -4.78 6.12
CA VAL A 51 7.42 -4.34 5.21
C VAL A 51 7.60 -2.83 5.28
N GLN A 52 6.50 -2.08 5.27
CA GLN A 52 6.55 -0.61 5.33
C GLN A 52 7.16 -0.10 6.64
N GLN A 53 6.93 -0.80 7.76
CA GLN A 53 7.48 -0.44 9.07
C GLN A 53 8.95 -0.82 9.23
N ASN A 54 9.37 -1.97 8.70
CA ASN A 54 10.68 -2.55 9.05
C ASN A 54 11.71 -2.48 7.91
N CYS A 55 11.29 -2.47 6.65
CA CYS A 55 12.20 -2.60 5.52
C CYS A 55 12.59 -1.25 4.91
N THR A 56 11.66 -0.28 4.92
CA THR A 56 11.82 1.02 4.24
C THR A 56 12.98 1.86 4.77
N THR A 57 13.31 1.71 6.05
CA THR A 57 14.44 2.41 6.69
C THR A 57 15.77 2.13 5.99
N CYS A 58 15.94 0.92 5.46
CA CYS A 58 17.16 0.52 4.78
C CYS A 58 16.96 0.43 3.26
N HIS A 59 15.78 0.06 2.78
CA HIS A 59 15.51 -0.22 1.37
C HIS A 59 14.82 0.92 0.62
N GLY A 60 14.66 2.10 1.22
CA GLY A 60 13.97 3.22 0.56
C GLY A 60 12.50 3.30 0.98
N GLY A 61 11.94 4.52 0.99
CA GLY A 61 10.56 4.75 1.43
C GLY A 61 9.51 4.03 0.58
N ASN A 62 9.84 3.77 -0.68
CA ASN A 62 9.06 3.00 -1.64
C ASN A 62 9.75 1.70 -2.03
N LEU A 63 10.67 1.20 -1.19
CA LEU A 63 11.46 -0.01 -1.45
C LEU A 63 12.33 0.09 -2.71
N GLU A 64 12.64 1.31 -3.15
CA GLU A 64 13.39 1.63 -4.38
C GLU A 64 14.90 1.36 -4.28
N GLY A 65 15.37 0.99 -3.09
CA GLY A 65 16.77 0.88 -2.71
C GLY A 65 17.31 2.21 -2.21
N MET A 66 18.25 2.15 -1.25
CA MET A 66 19.03 3.32 -0.87
C MET A 66 20.43 2.95 -0.44
N GLY A 67 21.41 3.76 -0.82
CA GLY A 67 22.82 3.51 -0.50
C GLY A 67 23.29 2.13 -0.96
N GLY A 68 23.71 1.30 -0.01
CA GLY A 68 24.17 -0.08 -0.27
C GLY A 68 23.07 -1.14 -0.22
N ALA A 69 21.83 -0.78 0.11
CA ALA A 69 20.70 -1.70 0.13
C ALA A 69 20.01 -1.74 -1.24
N PRO A 70 19.73 -2.93 -1.79
CA PRO A 70 19.14 -3.07 -3.12
C PRO A 70 17.66 -2.64 -3.13
N LYS A 71 17.15 -2.36 -4.32
CA LYS A 71 15.71 -2.25 -4.59
C LYS A 71 15.00 -3.57 -4.28
N ILE A 72 13.89 -3.50 -3.57
CA ILE A 72 13.02 -4.67 -3.29
C ILE A 72 11.56 -4.45 -3.67
N ALA A 73 11.19 -3.29 -4.23
CA ALA A 73 9.83 -3.00 -4.73
C ALA A 73 9.33 -3.95 -5.83
N ASP A 74 10.21 -4.75 -6.42
CA ASP A 74 9.95 -5.71 -7.50
C ASP A 74 10.68 -7.05 -7.22
N VAL A 75 10.90 -7.38 -5.94
CA VAL A 75 11.71 -8.55 -5.56
C VAL A 75 11.04 -9.88 -5.93
N GLY A 76 9.72 -9.94 -5.96
CA GLY A 76 8.94 -11.11 -6.39
C GLY A 76 9.11 -11.45 -7.87
N SER A 77 9.65 -10.54 -8.69
CA SER A 77 10.09 -10.85 -10.07
C SER A 77 11.40 -11.63 -10.13
N ARG A 78 12.15 -11.72 -9.02
CA ARG A 78 13.50 -12.30 -8.96
C ARG A 78 13.63 -13.45 -7.98
N LEU A 79 12.88 -13.42 -6.88
CA LEU A 79 12.96 -14.39 -5.79
C LEU A 79 11.58 -14.96 -5.49
N SER A 80 11.55 -16.23 -5.09
CA SER A 80 10.35 -16.85 -4.52
C SER A 80 10.09 -16.36 -3.09
N GLU A 81 8.87 -16.60 -2.60
CA GLU A 81 8.52 -16.36 -1.18
C GLU A 81 9.48 -17.05 -0.22
N GLU A 82 9.82 -18.32 -0.47
CA GLU A 82 10.74 -19.11 0.35
C GLU A 82 12.16 -18.51 0.38
N GLU A 83 12.63 -18.01 -0.76
CA GLU A 83 13.93 -17.34 -0.87
C GLU A 83 13.92 -16.00 -0.13
N ILE A 84 12.84 -15.23 -0.25
CA ILE A 84 12.66 -13.96 0.49
C ILE A 84 12.63 -14.22 2.00
N LEU A 85 11.85 -15.21 2.44
CA LEU A 85 11.77 -15.62 3.84
C LEU A 85 13.15 -16.05 4.38
N ASN A 86 13.93 -16.77 3.57
CA ASN A 86 15.29 -17.15 3.93
C ASN A 86 16.17 -15.92 4.16
N VAL A 87 16.11 -14.92 3.27
CA VAL A 87 16.86 -13.66 3.42
C VAL A 87 16.41 -12.87 4.65
N ILE A 88 15.11 -12.81 4.95
CA ILE A 88 14.59 -12.14 6.15
C ILE A 88 15.12 -12.81 7.42
N ASN A 89 15.14 -14.14 7.45
CA ASN A 89 15.58 -14.91 8.61
C ASN A 89 17.11 -14.89 8.81
N ASN A 90 17.87 -15.05 7.73
CA ASN A 90 19.32 -15.25 7.79
C ASN A 90 20.13 -13.99 7.46
N GLY A 91 19.49 -12.95 6.97
CA GLY A 91 20.16 -11.78 6.42
C GLY A 91 20.88 -12.10 5.11
N GLN A 92 21.35 -11.05 4.43
CA GLN A 92 22.17 -11.19 3.22
C GLN A 92 23.05 -9.96 3.03
N GLY A 93 24.35 -10.19 2.84
CA GLY A 93 25.32 -9.10 2.67
C GLY A 93 25.33 -8.17 3.89
N GLY A 94 24.84 -6.93 3.70
CA GLY A 94 24.72 -5.94 4.77
C GLY A 94 23.39 -5.99 5.55
N MET A 95 22.41 -6.79 5.11
CA MET A 95 21.13 -6.93 5.82
C MET A 95 21.30 -7.89 7.01
N PRO A 96 21.05 -7.45 8.25
CA PRO A 96 21.15 -8.31 9.42
C PRO A 96 20.02 -9.37 9.46
N PRO A 97 20.25 -10.53 10.08
CA PRO A 97 19.22 -11.57 10.25
C PRO A 97 18.14 -11.17 11.25
N GLY A 98 16.95 -11.74 11.08
CA GLY A 98 15.91 -11.76 12.11
C GLY A 98 15.28 -10.41 12.41
N ILE A 99 15.17 -9.54 11.40
CA ILE A 99 14.39 -8.29 11.46
C ILE A 99 12.91 -8.58 11.77
N LEU A 100 12.38 -9.65 11.17
CA LEU A 100 11.08 -10.25 11.50
C LEU A 100 11.29 -11.72 11.84
N LYS A 101 10.32 -12.35 12.52
CA LYS A 101 10.38 -13.76 12.91
C LYS A 101 9.02 -14.43 12.83
N GLY A 102 9.03 -15.75 12.61
CA GLY A 102 7.80 -16.57 12.58
C GLY A 102 6.79 -16.03 11.58
N GLU A 103 5.52 -15.98 11.99
CA GLU A 103 4.40 -15.56 11.15
C GLU A 103 4.57 -14.15 10.55
N GLU A 104 5.27 -13.23 11.24
CA GLU A 104 5.54 -11.88 10.68
C GLU A 104 6.54 -11.95 9.51
N ALA A 105 7.56 -12.80 9.62
CA ALA A 105 8.53 -12.97 8.53
C ALA A 105 7.88 -13.65 7.33
N GLU A 106 7.01 -14.64 7.59
CA GLU A 106 6.23 -15.34 6.57
C GLU A 106 5.27 -14.39 5.85
N ALA A 107 4.50 -13.59 6.59
CA ALA A 107 3.59 -12.60 6.01
C ALA A 107 4.31 -11.53 5.17
N ALA A 108 5.45 -11.02 5.65
CA ALA A 108 6.26 -10.06 4.90
C ALA A 108 6.86 -10.68 3.62
N ALA A 109 7.32 -11.93 3.70
CA ALA A 109 7.85 -12.65 2.54
C ALA A 109 6.77 -12.91 1.50
N ALA A 110 5.59 -13.36 1.93
CA ALA A 110 4.44 -13.62 1.06
C ALA A 110 4.04 -12.35 0.31
N TRP A 111 3.93 -11.20 1.01
CA TRP A 111 3.61 -9.94 0.36
C TRP A 111 4.71 -9.48 -0.61
N LEU A 112 5.99 -9.57 -0.24
CA LEU A 112 7.10 -9.20 -1.12
C LEU A 112 7.18 -10.07 -2.38
N ALA A 113 6.79 -11.35 -2.30
CA ALA A 113 6.76 -12.27 -3.43
C ALA A 113 5.70 -11.89 -4.48
N THR A 114 4.67 -11.12 -4.11
CA THR A 114 3.67 -10.61 -5.05
C THR A 114 4.12 -9.34 -5.77
N GLN A 115 5.17 -8.66 -5.28
CA GLN A 115 5.69 -7.42 -5.86
C GLN A 115 6.59 -7.72 -7.07
N LYS A 116 6.16 -7.38 -8.28
CA LYS A 116 6.82 -7.74 -9.54
C LYS A 116 7.23 -6.56 -10.39
#